data_AF-A0A8H4VBE1-F1
#
_entry.id   AF-A0A8H4VBE1-F1
#
_cell.length_a   1.000
_cell.length_b   1.000
_cell.length_c   1.000
_cell.angle_alpha   90.00
_cell.angle_beta   90.00
_cell.angle_gamma   90.00
#
_symmetry.space_group_name_H-M   'P 1'
#
loop_
_entity.id
_entity.type
_entity.pdbx_description
1 polymer ?
#
loop_
_entity_poly.entity_id
_entity_poly.type
_entity_poly.pdbx_seq_one_letter_code
_entity_poly.pdbx_strand_id
1 'polypeptide(L)'
;MRFQLGIYFPLLASATLDVLPASAVEERVPYLDDLTEGQGYNTFLGTGCVHGAVDVDRVVSKDVPEQVEVDYFAERITDYKQLVKSLDFGASVAMSTAAIPGMRIESSISAHILDRSELENSFLTYLVRVDVRRQPVSLSKYSFKWMEPHDANRTYCDRFISDFVKGGALFARVSIITKDETKHREVDQAAKAVFGIYGVNSEVTQAVRQRLDTIHKHSEVRIYMHYVGAKPMVQGKQPSDRFGDLLRLKETADAFLDEAKKHEWKRFAQLERYTNIPNFGGSFSPPDYAEAKDRSWSVLMTFSHLVSLQKDVRSVPSSHYFNGTATLQALDDGLTDALQSHRDWIDAVSERPEVSRVRPWIGSPSAMRAEFLRSIRRKTWIAQRLRLRNGGWTDILDETLRPGAKQLFTIKAYGFGGVPGTTRLVFGRRQGQEDSFTCLLGRDPPRNWEVLSTLWVFTAPVPGYSDETVQVSAVPQLGSIQLRHSSVGERKGVSASGTESMTTMMRTMMRKRKRRQETIFFQIYVRR
;
A
#
# COMPACT_ATOMS: atom_id res chain seq x y z
N MET A 1 -64.92 52.96 -7.87
CA MET A 1 -64.82 51.67 -7.16
C MET A 1 -63.58 50.93 -7.64
N ARG A 2 -62.47 51.09 -6.91
CA ARG A 2 -61.18 50.40 -7.10
C ARG A 2 -60.81 49.89 -5.70
N PHE A 3 -60.65 48.57 -5.54
CA PHE A 3 -60.20 47.98 -4.29
C PHE A 3 -58.70 47.69 -4.39
N GLN A 4 -57.91 48.40 -3.57
CA GLN A 4 -56.52 48.10 -3.25
C GLN A 4 -56.50 47.05 -2.14
N LEU A 5 -55.72 45.98 -2.29
CA LEU A 5 -55.37 45.09 -1.19
C LEU A 5 -54.09 45.61 -0.53
N GLY A 6 -54.20 46.02 0.74
CA GLY A 6 -53.10 46.39 1.60
C GLY A 6 -52.42 45.16 2.21
N ILE A 7 -51.10 45.19 2.20
CA ILE A 7 -50.23 44.22 2.87
C ILE A 7 -50.14 44.61 4.35
N TYR A 8 -50.54 43.71 5.24
CA TYR A 8 -50.37 43.83 6.69
C TYR A 8 -49.19 42.97 7.15
N PHE A 9 -48.19 43.61 7.76
CA PHE A 9 -47.17 42.97 8.58
C PHE A 9 -47.71 42.72 10.00
N PRO A 10 -47.32 41.62 10.66
CA PRO A 10 -47.12 41.66 12.10
C PRO A 10 -45.69 41.30 12.51
N LEU A 11 -45.26 42.02 13.55
CA LEU A 11 -44.00 41.95 14.27
C LEU A 11 -43.78 40.61 15.00
N LEU A 12 -42.52 40.16 14.95
CA LEU A 12 -41.67 39.67 16.05
C LEU A 12 -42.32 38.91 17.21
N ALA A 13 -42.08 37.59 17.22
CA ALA A 13 -41.87 36.82 18.44
C ALA A 13 -40.48 36.16 18.35
N SER A 14 -39.55 36.59 19.21
CA SER A 14 -38.24 35.96 19.39
C SER A 14 -38.42 34.55 19.94
N ALA A 15 -38.27 33.54 19.07
CA ALA A 15 -37.98 32.18 19.51
C ALA A 15 -36.47 32.08 19.73
N THR A 16 -36.08 31.90 20.98
CA THR A 16 -34.73 31.51 21.38
C THR A 16 -34.32 30.29 20.56
N LEU A 17 -33.20 30.41 19.84
CA LEU A 17 -32.50 29.28 19.25
C LEU A 17 -32.05 28.41 20.44
N ASP A 18 -32.83 27.39 20.77
CA ASP A 18 -32.31 26.25 21.50
C ASP A 18 -31.22 25.63 20.63
N VAL A 19 -29.98 25.84 21.07
CA VAL A 19 -28.81 25.15 20.56
C VAL A 19 -29.06 23.66 20.78
N LEU A 20 -29.51 22.99 19.73
CA LEU A 20 -29.46 21.53 19.66
C LEU A 20 -28.03 21.12 20.03
N PRO A 21 -27.83 20.28 21.06
CA PRO A 21 -26.50 19.78 21.37
C PRO A 21 -25.98 19.08 20.13
N ALA A 22 -24.76 19.44 19.71
CA ALA A 22 -24.05 18.75 18.65
C ALA A 22 -24.19 17.23 18.91
N SER A 23 -24.87 16.54 17.99
CA SER A 23 -25.04 15.10 18.06
C SER A 23 -23.66 14.49 18.30
N ALA A 24 -23.47 13.84 19.45
CA ALA A 24 -22.25 13.13 19.78
C ALA A 24 -21.99 12.14 18.63
N VAL A 25 -20.96 12.39 17.83
CA VAL A 25 -20.50 11.42 16.84
C VAL A 25 -19.98 10.25 17.66
N GLU A 26 -20.73 9.15 17.64
CA GLU A 26 -20.42 7.91 18.34
C GLU A 26 -19.08 7.37 17.81
N GLU A 27 -18.05 7.38 18.67
CA GLU A 27 -16.71 6.94 18.31
C GLU A 27 -16.63 5.41 18.45
N ARG A 28 -16.28 4.71 17.36
CA ARG A 28 -16.20 3.24 17.31
C ARG A 28 -14.78 2.82 16.96
N VAL A 29 -14.31 1.73 17.58
CA VAL A 29 -12.97 1.16 17.35
C VAL A 29 -13.05 -0.34 17.12
N PRO A 30 -12.20 -0.92 16.24
CA PRO A 30 -12.21 -2.36 15.99
C PRO A 30 -12.09 -3.15 17.30
N TYR A 31 -12.89 -4.20 17.44
CA TYR A 31 -12.80 -5.08 18.60
C TYR A 31 -11.48 -5.86 18.60
N LEU A 32 -10.85 -5.94 19.77
CA LEU A 32 -9.73 -6.82 20.06
C LEU A 32 -10.15 -7.75 21.20
N ASP A 33 -9.57 -8.95 21.22
CA ASP A 33 -9.78 -9.89 22.32
C ASP A 33 -9.43 -9.22 23.66
N ASP A 34 -10.11 -9.63 24.73
CA ASP A 34 -10.00 -9.08 26.09
C ASP A 34 -10.64 -7.70 26.34
N LEU A 35 -11.20 -7.01 25.34
CA LEU A 35 -11.97 -5.80 25.60
C LEU A 35 -13.30 -6.10 26.31
N THR A 36 -13.58 -5.40 27.43
CA THR A 36 -14.81 -5.55 28.22
C THR A 36 -15.63 -4.27 28.28
N GLU A 37 -16.93 -4.40 28.50
CA GLU A 37 -17.80 -3.27 28.77
C GLU A 37 -17.38 -2.58 30.08
N GLY A 38 -17.51 -1.25 30.13
CA GLY A 38 -17.11 -0.45 31.28
C GLY A 38 -15.59 -0.30 31.46
N GLN A 39 -14.77 -0.85 30.55
CA GLN A 39 -13.32 -0.71 30.58
C GLN A 39 -12.89 0.68 30.10
N GLY A 40 -11.89 1.28 30.74
CA GLY A 40 -11.19 2.44 30.18
C GLY A 40 -10.47 2.10 28.88
N TYR A 41 -10.29 3.07 28.00
CA TYR A 41 -9.77 2.83 26.67
C TYR A 41 -8.87 3.98 26.21
N ASN A 42 -7.72 3.63 25.64
CA ASN A 42 -6.80 4.57 25.02
C ASN A 42 -7.05 4.62 23.51
N THR A 43 -7.68 5.69 23.04
CA THR A 43 -8.03 5.83 21.63
C THR A 43 -6.85 6.11 20.71
N PHE A 44 -5.71 6.51 21.26
CA PHE A 44 -4.48 6.67 20.50
C PHE A 44 -3.78 5.34 20.28
N LEU A 45 -3.61 4.52 21.33
CA LEU A 45 -2.96 3.22 21.23
C LEU A 45 -3.89 2.13 20.69
N GLY A 46 -5.20 2.33 20.78
CA GLY A 46 -6.19 1.32 20.41
C GLY A 46 -6.23 0.15 21.40
N THR A 47 -5.98 0.41 22.68
CA THR A 47 -5.86 -0.61 23.72
C THR A 47 -6.76 -0.30 24.91
N GLY A 48 -7.23 -1.37 25.56
CA GLY A 48 -7.94 -1.26 26.82
C GLY A 48 -7.00 -0.88 27.97
N CYS A 49 -7.55 -0.18 28.95
CA CYS A 49 -6.88 0.25 30.17
C CYS A 49 -7.52 -0.49 31.36
N VAL A 50 -7.92 0.20 32.43
CA VAL A 50 -8.50 -0.47 33.59
C VAL A 50 -9.90 -1.03 33.31
N HIS A 51 -10.15 -2.28 33.71
CA HIS A 51 -11.48 -2.90 33.67
C HIS A 51 -12.39 -2.36 34.77
N GLY A 52 -13.69 -2.27 34.48
CA GLY A 52 -14.69 -1.81 35.46
C GLY A 52 -14.51 -0.34 35.87
N ALA A 53 -13.94 0.50 35.00
CA ALA A 53 -13.89 1.94 35.19
C ALA A 53 -15.29 2.57 35.32
N VAL A 54 -16.28 1.96 34.65
CA VAL A 54 -17.66 2.43 34.59
C VAL A 54 -18.60 1.23 34.75
N ASP A 55 -19.61 1.34 35.61
CA ASP A 55 -20.76 0.43 35.59
C ASP A 55 -21.70 0.84 34.46
N VAL A 56 -22.08 -0.13 33.63
CA VAL A 56 -22.97 0.06 32.48
C VAL A 56 -24.30 -0.64 32.75
N ASP A 57 -25.33 0.16 33.01
CA ASP A 57 -26.69 -0.31 33.23
C ASP A 57 -27.49 -0.20 31.92
N ARG A 58 -27.65 -1.33 31.23
CA ARG A 58 -28.36 -1.38 29.95
C ARG A 58 -29.88 -1.28 30.16
N VAL A 59 -30.50 -0.28 29.56
CA VAL A 59 -31.95 -0.23 29.36
C VAL A 59 -32.25 -0.84 28.00
N VAL A 60 -32.64 -2.12 28.01
CA VAL A 60 -33.02 -2.83 26.79
C VAL A 60 -34.37 -2.31 26.31
N SER A 61 -34.39 -1.58 25.20
CA SER A 61 -35.63 -1.27 24.49
C SER A 61 -36.07 -2.52 23.72
N LYS A 62 -37.24 -3.07 24.05
CA LYS A 62 -37.80 -4.26 23.39
C LYS A 62 -38.45 -3.97 22.03
N ASP A 63 -38.54 -2.68 21.66
CA ASP A 63 -39.39 -2.22 20.56
C ASP A 63 -38.62 -1.82 19.28
N VAL A 64 -37.29 -2.01 19.24
CA VAL A 64 -36.47 -1.66 18.05
C VAL A 64 -35.96 -2.94 17.39
N PRO A 65 -36.31 -3.22 16.12
CA PRO A 65 -35.82 -4.39 15.41
C PRO A 65 -34.29 -4.28 15.18
N GLU A 66 -33.57 -5.39 15.39
CA GLU A 66 -32.15 -5.49 15.03
C GLU A 66 -31.98 -5.19 13.53
N GLN A 67 -31.27 -4.12 13.21
CA GLN A 67 -30.87 -3.83 11.84
C GLN A 67 -29.49 -4.42 11.58
N VAL A 68 -29.41 -5.29 10.57
CA VAL A 68 -28.14 -5.86 10.09
C VAL A 68 -27.69 -5.06 8.86
N GLU A 69 -26.57 -4.36 9.00
CA GLU A 69 -25.87 -3.69 7.93
C GLU A 69 -24.80 -4.62 7.36
N VAL A 70 -24.69 -4.67 6.03
CA VAL A 70 -23.73 -5.53 5.31
C VAL A 70 -23.00 -4.70 4.27
N ASP A 71 -21.69 -4.58 4.45
CA ASP A 71 -20.76 -4.07 3.45
C ASP A 71 -20.00 -5.25 2.84
N TYR A 72 -20.34 -5.63 1.61
CA TYR A 72 -19.63 -6.69 0.89
C TYR A 72 -19.20 -6.21 -0.49
N PHE A 73 -17.90 -5.97 -0.68
CA PHE A 73 -17.35 -5.51 -1.96
C PHE A 73 -15.85 -5.82 -2.06
N ALA A 74 -15.28 -5.53 -3.23
CA ALA A 74 -13.84 -5.46 -3.42
C ALA A 74 -13.46 -4.08 -3.95
N GLU A 75 -12.42 -3.47 -3.37
CA GLU A 75 -11.89 -2.19 -3.83
C GLU A 75 -10.44 -2.32 -4.29
N ARG A 76 -10.04 -1.47 -5.24
CA ARG A 76 -8.64 -1.36 -5.63
C ARG A 76 -7.92 -0.43 -4.67
N ILE A 77 -6.83 -0.92 -4.09
CA ILE A 77 -5.95 -0.16 -3.21
C ILE A 77 -4.79 0.39 -4.03
N THR A 78 -4.61 1.70 -4.03
CA THR A 78 -3.56 2.38 -4.80
C THR A 78 -2.40 2.90 -3.96
N ASP A 79 -2.61 3.09 -2.66
CA ASP A 79 -1.57 3.56 -1.75
C ASP A 79 -1.75 2.99 -0.34
N TYR A 80 -0.68 3.10 0.44
CA TYR A 80 -0.60 2.52 1.78
C TYR A 80 -1.55 3.18 2.79
N LYS A 81 -1.82 4.48 2.64
CA LYS A 81 -2.74 5.20 3.53
C LYS A 81 -4.16 4.73 3.30
N GLN A 82 -4.57 4.51 2.05
CA GLN A 82 -5.86 3.91 1.72
C GLN A 82 -5.99 2.53 2.36
N LEU A 83 -4.99 1.66 2.22
CA LEU A 83 -5.00 0.32 2.82
C LEU A 83 -5.29 0.34 4.33
N VAL A 84 -4.55 1.16 5.08
CA VAL A 84 -4.71 1.24 6.54
C VAL A 84 -6.09 1.78 6.92
N LYS A 85 -6.59 2.79 6.20
CA LYS A 85 -7.93 3.34 6.41
C LYS A 85 -9.03 2.33 6.13
N SER A 86 -8.89 1.54 5.06
CA SER A 86 -9.89 0.52 4.69
C SER A 86 -10.01 -0.63 5.67
N LEU A 87 -9.01 -0.83 6.54
CA LEU A 87 -9.02 -1.78 7.65
C LEU A 87 -9.62 -1.19 8.95
N ASP A 88 -10.10 0.06 8.91
CA ASP A 88 -10.64 0.81 10.05
C ASP A 88 -9.63 1.01 11.21
N PHE A 89 -8.32 0.99 10.92
CA PHE A 89 -7.27 1.23 11.91
C PHE A 89 -6.80 2.69 11.95
N GLY A 90 -6.52 3.16 13.17
CA GLY A 90 -5.82 4.43 13.39
C GLY A 90 -4.33 4.31 13.03
N ALA A 91 -3.69 5.44 12.69
CA ALA A 91 -2.30 5.44 12.25
C ALA A 91 -1.31 4.98 13.33
N SER A 92 -1.54 5.39 14.58
CA SER A 92 -0.78 4.97 15.77
C SER A 92 -0.93 3.47 16.04
N VAL A 93 -2.16 2.93 15.95
CA VAL A 93 -2.44 1.49 16.06
C VAL A 93 -1.72 0.70 14.96
N ALA A 94 -1.74 1.19 13.72
CA ALA A 94 -1.01 0.55 12.63
C ALA A 94 0.51 0.52 12.86
N MET A 95 1.08 1.55 13.51
CA MET A 95 2.51 1.57 13.87
C MET A 95 2.85 0.64 15.04
N SER A 96 1.99 0.56 16.06
CA SER A 96 2.22 -0.32 17.23
C SER A 96 2.08 -1.80 16.88
N THR A 97 1.25 -2.13 15.87
CA THR A 97 0.97 -3.51 15.44
C THR A 97 1.80 -3.97 14.23
N ALA A 98 2.40 -3.03 13.48
CA ALA A 98 3.25 -3.38 12.36
C ALA A 98 4.49 -4.15 12.83
N ALA A 99 4.69 -5.36 12.28
CA ALA A 99 5.87 -6.18 12.55
C ALA A 99 7.14 -5.42 12.18
N ILE A 100 8.02 -5.23 13.17
CA ILE A 100 9.40 -4.85 12.94
C ILE A 100 10.20 -6.14 12.77
N PRO A 101 10.85 -6.36 11.62
CA PRO A 101 11.71 -7.51 11.42
C PRO A 101 12.72 -7.67 12.58
N GLY A 102 12.77 -8.86 13.18
CA GLY A 102 13.70 -9.16 14.29
C GLY A 102 13.20 -8.75 15.68
N MET A 103 12.04 -8.12 15.78
CA MET A 103 11.37 -7.80 17.04
C MET A 103 10.06 -8.58 17.15
N ARG A 104 9.85 -9.31 18.25
CA ARG A 104 8.59 -10.02 18.48
C ARG A 104 7.50 -9.02 18.83
N ILE A 105 6.36 -9.11 18.16
CA ILE A 105 5.14 -8.38 18.51
C ILE A 105 4.03 -9.40 18.66
N GLU A 106 3.27 -9.29 19.75
CA GLU A 106 2.19 -10.21 20.13
C GLU A 106 0.80 -9.65 19.74
N SER A 107 0.69 -8.88 18.67
CA SER A 107 -0.61 -8.28 18.26
C SER A 107 -1.41 -9.20 17.35
N SER A 108 -2.75 -9.21 17.52
CA SER A 108 -3.73 -10.05 16.82
C SER A 108 -3.91 -9.75 15.32
N ILE A 109 -3.41 -8.61 14.84
CA ILE A 109 -3.45 -8.26 13.42
C ILE A 109 -2.36 -9.04 12.68
N SER A 110 -2.73 -9.74 11.61
CA SER A 110 -1.76 -10.40 10.73
C SER A 110 -0.88 -9.34 10.05
N ALA A 111 0.32 -9.09 10.60
CA ALA A 111 1.25 -8.06 10.13
C ALA A 111 1.49 -8.06 8.61
N HIS A 112 1.32 -9.22 7.97
CA HIS A 112 1.39 -9.36 6.51
C HIS A 112 0.36 -8.53 5.74
N ILE A 113 -0.83 -8.26 6.29
CA ILE A 113 -1.85 -7.43 5.61
C ILE A 113 -1.39 -5.97 5.50
N LEU A 114 -0.56 -5.51 6.43
CA LEU A 114 0.04 -4.17 6.48
C LEU A 114 1.43 -4.13 5.83
N ASP A 115 1.84 -5.15 5.08
CA ASP A 115 3.15 -5.16 4.41
C ASP A 115 3.17 -4.15 3.25
N ARG A 116 3.83 -3.00 3.49
CA ARG A 116 3.99 -1.94 2.51
C ARG A 116 4.82 -2.36 1.31
N SER A 117 5.89 -3.12 1.53
CA SER A 117 6.79 -3.55 0.45
C SER A 117 6.03 -4.40 -0.57
N GLU A 118 5.14 -5.27 -0.09
CA GLU A 118 4.31 -6.06 -1.01
C GLU A 118 3.31 -5.20 -1.77
N LEU A 119 2.66 -4.23 -1.10
CA LEU A 119 1.74 -3.30 -1.76
C LEU A 119 2.44 -2.55 -2.91
N GLU A 120 3.64 -2.02 -2.66
CA GLU A 120 4.41 -1.24 -3.64
C GLU A 120 5.01 -2.11 -4.77
N ASN A 121 5.30 -3.39 -4.50
CA ASN A 121 5.79 -4.33 -5.51
C ASN A 121 4.69 -5.00 -6.34
N SER A 122 3.42 -4.85 -5.93
CA SER A 122 2.28 -5.45 -6.64
C SER A 122 1.85 -4.57 -7.82
N PHE A 123 1.56 -5.19 -8.96
CA PHE A 123 0.98 -4.49 -10.11
C PHE A 123 -0.45 -4.01 -9.80
N LEU A 124 -1.24 -4.87 -9.14
CA LEU A 124 -2.57 -4.54 -8.65
C LEU A 124 -2.72 -5.06 -7.23
N THR A 125 -3.35 -4.26 -6.38
CA THR A 125 -3.78 -4.68 -5.06
C THR A 125 -5.27 -4.44 -4.93
N TYR A 126 -6.00 -5.48 -4.50
CA TYR A 126 -7.41 -5.39 -4.15
C TYR A 126 -7.60 -5.73 -2.68
N LEU A 127 -8.53 -5.06 -2.03
CA LEU A 127 -9.04 -5.44 -0.71
C LEU A 127 -10.47 -5.93 -0.87
N VAL A 128 -10.69 -7.22 -0.62
CA VAL A 128 -12.03 -7.76 -0.45
C VAL A 128 -12.45 -7.52 1.00
N ARG A 129 -13.59 -6.88 1.18
CA ARG A 129 -14.17 -6.56 2.48
C ARG A 129 -15.54 -7.22 2.59
N VAL A 130 -15.72 -8.03 3.63
CA VAL A 130 -17.03 -8.46 4.13
C VAL A 130 -17.14 -7.89 5.54
N ASP A 131 -18.07 -6.99 5.80
CA ASP A 131 -18.26 -6.39 7.11
C ASP A 131 -19.75 -6.42 7.44
N VAL A 132 -20.10 -7.16 8.48
CA VAL A 132 -21.46 -7.33 8.97
C VAL A 132 -21.55 -6.64 10.32
N ARG A 133 -22.55 -5.78 10.50
CA ARG A 133 -22.76 -5.00 11.72
C ARG A 133 -24.21 -5.09 12.14
N ARG A 134 -24.43 -5.27 13.43
CA ARG A 134 -25.76 -5.17 14.05
C ARG A 134 -25.77 -3.98 14.98
N GLN A 135 -26.61 -3.00 14.68
CA GLN A 135 -26.67 -1.80 15.50
C GLN A 135 -27.15 -2.13 16.91
N PRO A 136 -26.46 -1.64 17.97
CA PRO A 136 -26.98 -1.73 19.32
C PRO A 136 -28.22 -0.83 19.46
N VAL A 137 -29.23 -1.31 20.18
CA VAL A 137 -30.51 -0.62 20.42
C VAL A 137 -30.72 -0.25 21.89
N SER A 138 -29.64 -0.27 22.70
CA SER A 138 -29.70 0.04 24.12
C SER A 138 -29.46 1.51 24.41
N LEU A 139 -30.33 2.06 25.27
CA LEU A 139 -30.00 3.27 26.03
C LEU A 139 -29.28 2.79 27.30
N SER A 140 -28.04 3.22 27.51
CA SER A 140 -27.27 2.81 28.69
C SER A 140 -27.19 3.96 29.70
N LYS A 141 -27.25 3.63 30.98
CA LYS A 141 -26.88 4.54 32.07
C LYS A 141 -25.49 4.17 32.57
N TYR A 142 -24.72 5.17 32.96
CA TYR A 142 -23.32 5.01 33.33
C TYR A 142 -23.09 5.52 34.75
N SER A 143 -22.28 4.78 35.52
CA SER A 143 -21.79 5.21 36.83
C SER A 143 -20.27 5.05 36.89
N PHE A 144 -19.55 6.16 37.05
CA PHE A 144 -18.10 6.15 37.12
C PHE A 144 -17.59 5.62 38.47
N LYS A 145 -16.57 4.75 38.44
CA LYS A 145 -15.90 4.22 39.63
C LYS A 145 -14.52 4.85 39.81
N TRP A 146 -14.42 5.75 40.78
CA TRP A 146 -13.14 6.32 41.19
C TRP A 146 -12.38 5.39 42.12
N MET A 147 -11.16 4.98 41.71
CA MET A 147 -10.29 4.03 42.40
C MET A 147 -9.07 4.71 43.04
N GLU A 148 -9.01 6.05 43.03
CA GLU A 148 -7.87 6.84 43.55
C GLU A 148 -6.50 6.37 43.03
N PRO A 149 -6.28 6.27 41.70
CA PRO A 149 -5.00 5.83 41.16
C PRO A 149 -3.90 6.88 41.37
N HIS A 150 -2.64 6.44 41.39
CA HIS A 150 -1.49 7.34 41.39
C HIS A 150 -1.42 8.20 40.12
N ASP A 151 -1.79 7.62 38.96
CA ASP A 151 -1.92 8.31 37.68
C ASP A 151 -3.27 7.97 37.05
N ALA A 152 -4.19 8.92 37.10
CA ALA A 152 -5.55 8.75 36.57
C ALA A 152 -5.57 8.62 35.04
N ASN A 153 -4.75 9.38 34.32
CA ASN A 153 -4.73 9.36 32.87
C ASN A 153 -4.21 8.02 32.34
N ARG A 154 -3.18 7.47 32.98
CA ARG A 154 -2.66 6.14 32.63
C ARG A 154 -3.61 5.01 33.00
N THR A 155 -4.37 5.17 34.09
CA THR A 155 -5.28 4.13 34.60
C THR A 155 -6.59 4.08 33.80
N TYR A 156 -7.24 5.22 33.60
CA TYR A 156 -8.56 5.34 32.97
C TYR A 156 -8.51 5.66 31.48
N CYS A 157 -7.41 6.24 30.99
CA CYS A 157 -7.25 6.68 29.61
C CYS A 157 -8.29 7.74 29.20
N ASP A 158 -8.58 7.90 27.91
CA ASP A 158 -9.38 9.04 27.41
C ASP A 158 -10.85 8.74 27.18
N ARG A 159 -11.22 7.47 27.03
CA ARG A 159 -12.60 7.00 26.84
C ARG A 159 -12.89 5.79 27.72
N PHE A 160 -14.14 5.37 27.74
CA PHE A 160 -14.51 4.03 28.21
C PHE A 160 -15.36 3.32 27.16
N ILE A 161 -15.38 1.99 27.23
CA ILE A 161 -16.20 1.14 26.36
C ILE A 161 -17.62 1.11 26.92
N SER A 162 -18.56 1.71 26.19
CA SER A 162 -19.97 1.78 26.59
C SER A 162 -20.82 0.60 26.10
N ASP A 163 -20.46 0.01 24.96
CA ASP A 163 -21.15 -1.14 24.39
C ASP A 163 -20.27 -1.81 23.31
N PHE A 164 -20.79 -2.87 22.69
CA PHE A 164 -20.20 -3.51 21.52
C PHE A 164 -21.20 -3.61 20.38
N VAL A 165 -20.78 -3.18 19.19
CA VAL A 165 -21.47 -3.49 17.94
C VAL A 165 -21.21 -4.95 17.61
N LYS A 166 -22.27 -5.74 17.49
CA LYS A 166 -22.18 -7.16 17.12
C LYS A 166 -21.99 -7.32 15.61
N GLY A 167 -21.43 -8.45 15.19
CA GLY A 167 -21.15 -8.79 13.80
C GLY A 167 -19.70 -9.23 13.61
N GLY A 168 -19.23 -9.28 12.36
CA GLY A 168 -17.88 -9.75 12.04
C GLY A 168 -17.35 -9.13 10.76
N ALA A 169 -16.04 -9.13 10.61
CA ALA A 169 -15.40 -8.68 9.37
C ALA A 169 -14.34 -9.66 8.85
N LEU A 170 -14.27 -9.76 7.54
CA LEU A 170 -13.21 -10.39 6.77
C LEU A 170 -12.59 -9.32 5.88
N PHE A 171 -11.27 -9.15 6.02
CA PHE A 171 -10.46 -8.36 5.12
C PHE A 171 -9.49 -9.29 4.40
N ALA A 172 -9.55 -9.34 3.08
CA ALA A 172 -8.59 -10.11 2.28
C ALA A 172 -7.86 -9.19 1.30
N ARG A 173 -6.56 -8.99 1.56
CA ARG A 173 -5.68 -8.29 0.62
C ARG A 173 -5.21 -9.28 -0.44
N VAL A 174 -5.49 -8.97 -1.69
CA VAL A 174 -4.99 -9.69 -2.85
C VAL A 174 -3.94 -8.86 -3.58
N SER A 175 -2.72 -9.36 -3.61
CA SER A 175 -1.57 -8.78 -4.30
C SER A 175 -1.34 -9.54 -5.61
N ILE A 176 -1.43 -8.86 -6.75
CA ILE A 176 -1.19 -9.42 -8.09
C ILE A 176 0.14 -8.89 -8.61
N ILE A 177 1.12 -9.78 -8.75
CA ILE A 177 2.46 -9.47 -9.23
C ILE A 177 2.60 -10.03 -10.65
N THR A 178 2.74 -9.18 -11.65
CA THR A 178 2.79 -9.61 -13.06
C THR A 178 4.13 -10.22 -13.42
N LYS A 179 4.12 -11.37 -14.11
CA LYS A 179 5.29 -12.04 -14.68
C LYS A 179 5.70 -11.46 -16.05
N ASP A 180 4.77 -10.80 -16.72
CA ASP A 180 4.97 -10.19 -18.04
C ASP A 180 4.29 -8.82 -18.10
N GLU A 181 5.09 -7.76 -18.12
CA GLU A 181 4.59 -6.38 -18.15
C GLU A 181 3.79 -6.06 -19.42
N THR A 182 4.03 -6.78 -20.53
CA THR A 182 3.27 -6.57 -21.78
C THR A 182 1.79 -6.98 -21.62
N LYS A 183 1.48 -7.74 -20.56
CA LYS A 183 0.14 -8.24 -20.25
C LYS A 183 -0.59 -7.41 -19.20
N HIS A 184 -0.02 -6.30 -18.74
CA HIS A 184 -0.63 -5.40 -17.75
C HIS A 184 -2.08 -5.04 -18.08
N ARG A 185 -2.37 -4.64 -19.32
CA ARG A 185 -3.74 -4.27 -19.73
C ARG A 185 -4.71 -5.45 -19.66
N GLU A 186 -4.29 -6.63 -20.11
CA GLU A 186 -5.11 -7.84 -20.09
C GLU A 186 -5.38 -8.27 -18.64
N VAL A 187 -4.36 -8.23 -17.78
CA VAL A 187 -4.46 -8.56 -16.35
C VAL A 187 -5.32 -7.55 -15.59
N ASP A 188 -5.19 -6.25 -15.83
CA ASP A 188 -6.01 -5.20 -15.18
C ASP A 188 -7.50 -5.36 -15.52
N GLN A 189 -7.82 -5.60 -16.79
CA GLN A 189 -9.20 -5.84 -17.22
C GLN A 189 -9.77 -7.14 -16.62
N ALA A 190 -8.96 -8.20 -16.58
CA ALA A 190 -9.36 -9.46 -15.97
C ALA A 190 -9.60 -9.31 -14.46
N ALA A 191 -8.71 -8.62 -13.74
CA ALA A 191 -8.86 -8.36 -12.31
C ALA A 191 -10.13 -7.55 -12.02
N LYS A 192 -10.40 -6.47 -12.75
CA LYS A 192 -11.63 -5.68 -12.58
C LYS A 192 -12.90 -6.54 -12.70
N ALA A 193 -12.94 -7.44 -13.67
CA ALA A 193 -14.08 -8.34 -13.86
C ALA A 193 -14.20 -9.37 -12.71
N VAL A 194 -13.08 -9.94 -12.26
CA VAL A 194 -13.05 -10.91 -11.15
C VAL A 194 -13.47 -10.26 -9.84
N PHE A 195 -12.93 -9.09 -9.50
CA PHE A 195 -13.25 -8.42 -8.24
C PHE A 195 -14.64 -7.78 -8.23
N GLY A 196 -15.23 -7.50 -9.40
CA GLY A 196 -16.60 -7.00 -9.52
C GLY A 196 -17.69 -7.98 -9.10
N ILE A 197 -17.37 -9.25 -8.83
CA ILE A 197 -18.36 -10.26 -8.40
C ILE A 197 -18.54 -10.33 -6.87
N TYR A 198 -17.63 -9.73 -6.09
CA TYR A 198 -17.77 -9.67 -4.64
C TYR A 198 -18.92 -8.71 -4.28
N GLY A 199 -19.82 -9.12 -3.40
CA GLY A 199 -21.07 -8.39 -3.12
C GLY A 199 -22.27 -8.82 -3.97
N VAL A 200 -22.03 -9.54 -5.08
CA VAL A 200 -23.10 -9.96 -6.00
C VAL A 200 -23.48 -11.42 -5.72
N ASN A 201 -24.78 -11.67 -5.54
CA ASN A 201 -25.31 -13.02 -5.34
C ASN A 201 -25.45 -13.77 -6.68
N SER A 202 -24.32 -13.96 -7.37
CA SER A 202 -24.25 -14.65 -8.67
C SER A 202 -23.18 -15.73 -8.64
N GLU A 203 -23.49 -16.90 -9.21
CA GLU A 203 -22.52 -17.97 -9.39
C GLU A 203 -21.34 -17.53 -10.27
N VAL A 204 -20.18 -18.15 -10.05
CA VAL A 204 -18.98 -17.92 -10.85
C VAL A 204 -19.19 -18.44 -12.27
N THR A 205 -19.50 -17.52 -13.20
CA THR A 205 -19.73 -17.84 -14.62
C THR A 205 -18.47 -18.30 -15.35
N GLN A 206 -18.64 -18.96 -16.50
CA GLN A 206 -17.52 -19.36 -17.37
C GLN A 206 -16.67 -18.16 -17.83
N ALA A 207 -17.28 -16.98 -18.01
CA ALA A 207 -16.56 -15.76 -18.37
C ALA A 207 -15.61 -15.32 -17.25
N VAL A 208 -16.02 -15.42 -15.98
CA VAL A 208 -15.16 -15.12 -14.83
C VAL A 208 -14.00 -16.11 -14.74
N ARG A 209 -14.26 -17.41 -14.99
CA ARG A 209 -13.20 -18.44 -15.04
C ARG A 209 -12.12 -18.09 -16.07
N GLN A 210 -12.50 -17.68 -17.28
CA GLN A 210 -11.53 -17.22 -18.30
C GLN A 210 -10.71 -16.00 -17.89
N ARG A 211 -11.26 -15.11 -17.05
CA ARG A 211 -10.50 -13.98 -16.49
C ARG A 211 -9.53 -14.43 -15.40
N LEU A 212 -9.93 -15.37 -14.55
CA LEU A 212 -9.03 -16.02 -13.58
C LEU A 212 -7.86 -16.72 -14.29
N ASP A 213 -8.10 -17.41 -15.40
CA ASP A 213 -7.08 -17.97 -16.29
C ASP A 213 -6.05 -16.94 -16.72
N THR A 214 -6.53 -15.77 -17.14
CA THR A 214 -5.68 -14.68 -17.62
C THR A 214 -4.77 -14.17 -16.49
N ILE A 215 -5.32 -13.95 -15.29
CA ILE A 215 -4.56 -13.50 -14.12
C ILE A 215 -3.51 -14.55 -13.73
N HIS A 216 -3.91 -15.81 -13.54
CA HIS A 216 -2.98 -16.85 -13.11
C HIS A 216 -1.88 -17.13 -14.15
N LYS A 217 -2.20 -17.07 -15.45
CA LYS A 217 -1.23 -17.34 -16.51
C LYS A 217 -0.12 -16.28 -16.54
N HIS A 218 -0.46 -15.02 -16.23
CA HIS A 218 0.43 -13.88 -16.42
C HIS A 218 0.91 -13.23 -15.12
N SER A 219 0.48 -13.76 -13.97
CA SER A 219 0.82 -13.20 -12.66
C SER A 219 1.08 -14.28 -11.61
N GLU A 220 1.68 -13.86 -10.51
CA GLU A 220 1.63 -14.49 -9.20
C GLU A 220 0.57 -13.76 -8.37
N VAL A 221 -0.21 -14.52 -7.59
CA VAL A 221 -1.27 -13.98 -6.73
C VAL A 221 -0.95 -14.36 -5.30
N ARG A 222 -0.97 -13.39 -4.39
CA ARG A 222 -0.82 -13.62 -2.95
C ARG A 222 -2.04 -13.09 -2.22
N ILE A 223 -2.57 -13.87 -1.28
CA ILE A 223 -3.79 -13.54 -0.55
C ILE A 223 -3.49 -13.58 0.95
N TYR A 224 -3.79 -12.49 1.65
CA TYR A 224 -3.67 -12.37 3.09
C TYR A 224 -5.03 -12.05 3.67
N MET A 225 -5.51 -12.89 4.58
CA MET A 225 -6.83 -12.76 5.20
C MET A 225 -6.68 -12.37 6.67
N HIS A 226 -7.50 -11.43 7.12
CA HIS A 226 -7.66 -11.04 8.51
C HIS A 226 -9.15 -11.14 8.87
N TYR A 227 -9.44 -11.77 10.00
CA TYR A 227 -10.79 -11.97 10.50
C TYR A 227 -10.96 -11.21 11.82
N VAL A 228 -12.09 -10.53 11.95
CA VAL A 228 -12.65 -10.05 13.22
C VAL A 228 -13.87 -10.92 13.51
N GLY A 229 -13.76 -11.81 14.49
CA GLY A 229 -14.66 -12.94 14.68
C GLY A 229 -14.00 -14.27 14.30
N ALA A 230 -14.80 -15.32 14.09
CA ALA A 230 -14.26 -16.64 13.79
C ALA A 230 -14.01 -16.83 12.29
N LYS A 231 -12.99 -17.62 11.96
CA LYS A 231 -12.75 -18.09 10.59
C LYS A 231 -13.82 -19.13 10.22
N PRO A 232 -14.45 -19.03 9.02
CA PRO A 232 -15.51 -19.94 8.66
C PRO A 232 -14.97 -21.33 8.33
N MET A 233 -15.76 -22.35 8.64
CA MET A 233 -15.43 -23.74 8.29
C MET A 233 -15.88 -24.03 6.86
N VAL A 234 -15.05 -23.67 5.88
CA VAL A 234 -15.32 -24.03 4.48
C VAL A 234 -15.05 -25.54 4.29
N GLN A 235 -16.11 -26.35 4.24
CA GLN A 235 -16.03 -27.77 3.95
C GLN A 235 -15.88 -28.01 2.44
N GLY A 236 -14.78 -28.67 2.05
CA GLY A 236 -14.52 -29.05 0.66
C GLY A 236 -13.09 -29.55 0.48
N LYS A 237 -12.85 -30.44 -0.49
CA LYS A 237 -11.48 -30.76 -0.93
C LYS A 237 -10.82 -29.46 -1.39
N GLN A 238 -9.56 -29.25 -1.04
CA GLN A 238 -8.70 -28.24 -1.68
C GLN A 238 -8.97 -28.30 -3.20
N PRO A 239 -9.41 -27.20 -3.84
CA PRO A 239 -9.63 -27.22 -5.27
C PRO A 239 -8.35 -27.71 -5.93
N SER A 240 -8.38 -28.85 -6.61
CA SER A 240 -7.24 -29.37 -7.37
C SER A 240 -6.98 -28.54 -8.64
N ASP A 241 -7.74 -27.47 -8.81
CA ASP A 241 -7.73 -26.60 -9.97
C ASP A 241 -6.71 -25.47 -9.77
N ARG A 242 -6.05 -25.06 -10.86
CA ARG A 242 -4.97 -24.06 -10.82
C ARG A 242 -5.43 -22.67 -10.35
N PHE A 243 -6.74 -22.43 -10.21
CA PHE A 243 -7.32 -21.15 -9.78
C PHE A 243 -7.75 -21.15 -8.31
N GLY A 244 -7.36 -22.19 -7.56
CA GLY A 244 -7.88 -22.49 -6.23
C GLY A 244 -7.93 -21.28 -5.29
N ASP A 245 -6.90 -20.43 -5.28
CA ASP A 245 -6.79 -19.38 -4.27
C ASP A 245 -7.84 -18.26 -4.41
N LEU A 246 -8.09 -17.76 -5.63
CA LEU A 246 -9.05 -16.67 -5.85
C LEU A 246 -10.51 -17.14 -5.81
N LEU A 247 -10.78 -18.35 -6.30
CA LEU A 247 -12.12 -18.95 -6.19
C LEU A 247 -12.44 -19.28 -4.74
N ARG A 248 -11.48 -19.91 -4.03
CA ARG A 248 -11.60 -20.19 -2.61
C ARG A 248 -11.77 -18.92 -1.79
N LEU A 249 -11.14 -17.80 -2.18
CA LEU A 249 -11.38 -16.52 -1.52
C LEU A 249 -12.85 -16.08 -1.66
N LYS A 250 -13.45 -16.19 -2.86
CA LYS A 250 -14.89 -15.89 -3.05
C LYS A 250 -15.77 -16.78 -2.19
N GLU A 251 -15.54 -18.10 -2.23
CA GLU A 251 -16.28 -19.08 -1.41
C GLU A 251 -16.13 -18.80 0.09
N THR A 252 -14.92 -18.47 0.53
CA THR A 252 -14.63 -18.14 1.93
C THR A 252 -15.32 -16.84 2.35
N ALA A 253 -15.34 -15.83 1.48
CA ALA A 253 -16.01 -14.56 1.74
C ALA A 253 -17.54 -14.71 1.81
N ASP A 254 -18.13 -15.51 0.92
CA ASP A 254 -19.56 -15.81 0.94
C ASP A 254 -19.94 -16.62 2.20
N ALA A 255 -19.16 -17.65 2.52
CA ALA A 255 -19.38 -18.45 3.73
C ALA A 255 -19.24 -17.59 5.00
N PHE A 256 -18.23 -16.71 5.05
CA PHE A 256 -18.07 -15.78 6.17
C PHE A 256 -19.27 -14.85 6.31
N LEU A 257 -19.80 -14.31 5.21
CA LEU A 257 -21.00 -13.46 5.24
C LEU A 257 -22.20 -14.20 5.85
N ASP A 258 -22.42 -15.45 5.44
CA ASP A 258 -23.52 -16.27 5.93
C ASP A 258 -23.39 -16.65 7.41
N GLU A 259 -22.17 -16.86 7.90
CA GLU A 259 -21.88 -17.08 9.33
C GLU A 259 -22.01 -15.79 10.13
N ALA A 260 -21.39 -14.69 9.68
CA ALA A 260 -21.38 -13.41 10.38
C ALA A 260 -22.80 -12.82 10.56
N LYS A 261 -23.72 -13.09 9.62
CA LYS A 261 -25.16 -12.74 9.75
C LYS A 261 -25.89 -13.50 10.86
N LYS A 262 -25.37 -14.65 11.31
CA LYS A 262 -26.01 -15.53 12.32
C LYS A 262 -25.35 -15.39 13.68
N HIS A 263 -24.06 -15.07 13.72
CA HIS A 263 -23.31 -14.93 14.95
C HIS A 263 -23.43 -13.56 15.60
N GLU A 264 -23.10 -13.53 16.90
CA GLU A 264 -23.03 -12.34 17.75
C GLU A 264 -21.58 -11.98 18.13
N TRP A 265 -20.64 -12.17 17.22
CA TRP A 265 -19.26 -11.76 17.45
C TRP A 265 -19.19 -10.26 17.70
N LYS A 266 -18.15 -9.80 18.42
CA LYS A 266 -17.95 -8.36 18.64
C LYS A 266 -17.14 -7.79 17.48
N ARG A 267 -17.72 -6.82 16.77
CA ARG A 267 -17.11 -6.18 15.59
C ARG A 267 -16.41 -4.87 15.94
N PHE A 268 -17.07 -4.04 16.75
CA PHE A 268 -16.52 -2.79 17.27
C PHE A 268 -16.81 -2.67 18.76
N ALA A 269 -15.88 -2.06 19.49
CA ALA A 269 -16.19 -1.43 20.76
C ALA A 269 -16.72 -0.03 20.50
N GLN A 270 -17.81 0.31 21.17
CA GLN A 270 -18.37 1.65 21.19
C GLN A 270 -17.77 2.42 22.35
N LEU A 271 -17.32 3.65 22.07
CA LEU A 271 -16.62 4.47 23.05
C LEU A 271 -17.48 5.67 23.46
N GLU A 272 -17.42 5.98 24.75
CA GLU A 272 -18.11 7.11 25.35
C GLU A 272 -17.13 7.95 26.20
N ARG A 273 -17.49 9.21 26.40
CA ARG A 273 -16.70 10.17 27.18
C ARG A 273 -17.04 10.10 28.65
N TYR A 274 -16.03 10.06 29.51
CA TYR A 274 -16.20 10.18 30.96
C TYR A 274 -16.98 11.43 31.36
N THR A 275 -16.79 12.55 30.65
CA THR A 275 -17.49 13.83 30.89
C THR A 275 -19.00 13.74 30.70
N ASN A 276 -19.50 12.69 30.04
CA ASN A 276 -20.94 12.48 29.84
C ASN A 276 -21.59 11.70 30.99
N ILE A 277 -20.79 11.18 31.94
CA ILE A 277 -21.27 10.42 33.09
C ILE A 277 -21.66 11.39 34.22
N PRO A 278 -22.91 11.37 34.74
CA PRO A 278 -23.37 12.34 35.74
C PRO A 278 -22.52 12.42 37.02
N ASN A 279 -22.01 11.28 37.51
CA ASN A 279 -21.19 11.22 38.71
C ASN A 279 -19.67 11.28 38.45
N PHE A 280 -19.23 11.60 37.24
CA PHE A 280 -17.80 11.75 36.94
C PHE A 280 -17.15 12.90 37.73
N GLY A 281 -17.89 13.99 37.96
CA GLY A 281 -17.46 15.07 38.85
C GLY A 281 -16.13 15.74 38.51
N GLY A 282 -15.58 15.51 37.30
CA GLY A 282 -14.24 15.97 36.94
C GLY A 282 -13.11 15.29 37.71
N SER A 283 -13.27 14.02 38.13
CA SER A 283 -12.25 13.27 38.89
C SER A 283 -10.86 13.28 38.26
N PHE A 284 -10.79 13.41 36.93
CA PHE A 284 -9.56 13.71 36.19
C PHE A 284 -9.88 14.44 34.89
N SER A 285 -8.86 14.85 34.14
CA SER A 285 -9.00 15.44 32.80
C SER A 285 -8.57 14.42 31.74
N PRO A 286 -9.50 13.72 31.06
CA PRO A 286 -9.16 12.77 30.02
C PRO A 286 -8.25 13.38 28.95
N PRO A 287 -7.18 12.69 28.52
CA PRO A 287 -6.31 13.18 27.45
C PRO A 287 -7.08 13.43 26.15
N ASP A 288 -6.71 14.47 25.39
CA ASP A 288 -7.27 14.72 24.05
C ASP A 288 -6.28 14.32 22.95
N TYR A 289 -6.54 13.19 22.30
CA TYR A 289 -5.72 12.67 21.22
C TYR A 289 -6.14 13.12 19.82
N ALA A 290 -7.11 14.03 19.65
CA ALA A 290 -7.59 14.41 18.32
C ALA A 290 -6.45 14.91 17.40
N GLU A 291 -5.67 15.88 17.88
CA GLU A 291 -4.50 16.41 17.14
C GLU A 291 -3.43 15.31 16.91
N ALA A 292 -3.19 14.47 17.93
CA ALA A 292 -2.19 13.41 17.87
C ALA A 292 -2.53 12.33 16.83
N LYS A 293 -3.80 11.91 16.75
CA LYS A 293 -4.31 10.96 15.76
C LYS A 293 -4.11 11.48 14.33
N ASP A 294 -4.44 12.74 14.09
CA ASP A 294 -4.27 13.36 12.77
C ASP A 294 -2.79 13.45 12.36
N ARG A 295 -1.92 13.89 13.27
CA ARG A 295 -0.48 14.01 13.01
C ARG A 295 0.19 12.66 12.77
N SER A 296 -0.29 11.61 13.44
CA SER A 296 0.25 10.25 13.34
C SER A 296 0.20 9.68 11.93
N TRP A 297 -0.71 10.14 11.06
CA TRP A 297 -0.73 9.71 9.66
C TRP A 297 0.57 10.03 8.92
N SER A 298 1.15 11.20 9.16
CA SER A 298 2.44 11.55 8.53
C SER A 298 3.60 10.72 9.06
N VAL A 299 3.55 10.39 10.36
CA VAL A 299 4.56 9.58 11.05
C VAL A 299 4.48 8.12 10.59
N LEU A 300 3.27 7.56 10.44
CA LEU A 300 3.02 6.23 9.88
C LEU A 300 3.60 6.08 8.47
N MET A 301 3.48 7.09 7.62
CA MET A 301 4.03 7.02 6.27
C MET A 301 5.56 6.89 6.31
N THR A 302 6.24 7.65 7.16
CA THR A 302 7.69 7.52 7.38
C THR A 302 8.04 6.16 7.98
N PHE A 303 7.36 5.76 9.06
CA PHE A 303 7.57 4.50 9.75
C PHE A 303 7.46 3.29 8.80
N SER A 304 6.38 3.22 8.02
CA SER A 304 6.16 2.13 7.06
C SER A 304 7.21 2.08 5.95
N HIS A 305 7.76 3.23 5.53
CA HIS A 305 8.89 3.27 4.60
C HIS A 305 10.16 2.69 5.23
N LEU A 306 10.43 2.96 6.50
CA LEU A 306 11.59 2.40 7.22
C LEU A 306 11.47 0.89 7.40
N VAL A 307 10.29 0.39 7.78
CA VAL A 307 10.02 -1.05 7.87
C VAL A 307 10.28 -1.72 6.52
N SER A 308 9.78 -1.12 5.43
CA SER A 308 10.04 -1.62 4.07
C SER A 308 11.53 -1.59 3.72
N LEU A 309 12.22 -0.50 4.05
CA LEU A 309 13.65 -0.35 3.77
C LEU A 309 14.50 -1.35 4.56
N GLN A 310 14.13 -1.66 5.80
CA GLN A 310 14.81 -2.66 6.61
C GLN A 310 14.66 -4.06 6.01
N LYS A 311 13.45 -4.40 5.54
CA LYS A 311 13.20 -5.65 4.80
C LYS A 311 14.05 -5.72 3.52
N ASP A 312 14.12 -4.62 2.79
CA ASP A 312 14.96 -4.48 1.59
C ASP A 312 16.45 -4.70 1.89
N VAL A 313 16.99 -4.08 2.95
CA VAL A 313 18.37 -4.29 3.42
C VAL A 313 18.62 -5.76 3.73
N ARG A 314 17.74 -6.40 4.50
CA ARG A 314 17.90 -7.82 4.88
C ARG A 314 17.74 -8.80 3.71
N SER A 315 17.08 -8.38 2.63
CA SER A 315 16.85 -9.24 1.46
C SER A 315 18.08 -9.42 0.57
N VAL A 316 19.04 -8.49 0.61
CA VAL A 316 20.26 -8.55 -0.19
C VAL A 316 21.29 -9.42 0.54
N PRO A 317 21.86 -10.46 -0.10
CA PRO A 317 22.90 -11.28 0.52
C PRO A 317 24.11 -10.44 0.96
N SER A 318 24.64 -10.72 2.16
CA SER A 318 25.75 -9.94 2.74
C SER A 318 26.98 -9.85 1.82
N SER A 319 27.26 -10.90 1.03
CA SER A 319 28.35 -10.94 0.04
C SER A 319 28.29 -9.84 -1.02
N HIS A 320 27.11 -9.25 -1.24
CA HIS A 320 26.90 -8.21 -2.23
C HIS A 320 27.11 -6.79 -1.69
N TYR A 321 27.32 -6.61 -0.38
CA TYR A 321 27.66 -5.30 0.21
C TYR A 321 29.16 -5.02 0.13
N PHE A 322 29.53 -3.74 0.04
CA PHE A 322 30.89 -3.32 0.42
C PHE A 322 31.13 -3.72 1.88
N ASN A 323 32.30 -4.26 2.22
CA ASN A 323 32.62 -4.81 3.56
C ASN A 323 31.67 -5.90 4.12
N GLY A 324 30.82 -6.49 3.28
CA GLY A 324 30.06 -7.69 3.63
C GLY A 324 29.05 -7.47 4.77
N THR A 325 29.03 -8.41 5.72
CA THR A 325 28.12 -8.42 6.87
C THR A 325 28.19 -7.17 7.73
N ALA A 326 29.37 -6.55 7.89
CA ALA A 326 29.52 -5.36 8.73
C ALA A 326 28.68 -4.17 8.23
N THR A 327 28.62 -3.97 6.91
CA THR A 327 27.79 -2.91 6.32
C THR A 327 26.31 -3.24 6.35
N LEU A 328 25.93 -4.51 6.20
CA LEU A 328 24.55 -4.95 6.40
C LEU A 328 24.09 -4.65 7.83
N GLN A 329 24.87 -5.05 8.84
CA GLN A 329 24.56 -4.82 10.25
C GLN A 329 24.44 -3.33 10.57
N ALA A 330 25.41 -2.51 10.15
CA ALA A 330 25.36 -1.07 10.41
C ALA A 330 24.10 -0.38 9.83
N LEU A 331 23.66 -0.79 8.64
CA LEU A 331 22.42 -0.29 8.04
C LEU A 331 21.17 -0.81 8.78
N ASP A 332 21.17 -2.08 9.16
CA ASP A 332 20.05 -2.70 9.85
C ASP A 332 19.85 -2.17 11.28
N ASP A 333 20.94 -1.95 12.00
CA ASP A 333 20.96 -1.35 13.34
C ASP A 333 20.48 0.10 13.28
N GLY A 334 21.00 0.90 12.34
CA GLY A 334 20.54 2.28 12.16
C GLY A 334 19.05 2.41 11.79
N LEU A 335 18.51 1.45 11.04
CA LEU A 335 17.07 1.38 10.77
C LEU A 335 16.27 0.91 11.99
N THR A 336 16.82 0.00 12.79
CA THR A 336 16.22 -0.44 14.05
C THR A 336 16.11 0.72 15.04
N ASP A 337 17.17 1.51 15.21
CA ASP A 337 17.17 2.70 16.08
C ASP A 337 16.14 3.73 15.60
N ALA A 338 16.06 3.97 14.28
CA ALA A 338 15.09 4.87 13.69
C ALA A 338 13.64 4.40 13.93
N LEU A 339 13.37 3.10 13.81
CA LEU A 339 12.06 2.52 14.11
C LEU A 339 11.74 2.58 15.61
N GLN A 340 12.73 2.34 16.48
CA GLN A 340 12.57 2.46 17.94
C GLN A 340 12.21 3.90 18.33
N SER A 341 12.84 4.89 17.70
CA SER A 341 12.54 6.32 17.93
C SER A 341 11.08 6.69 17.62
N HIS A 342 10.44 5.98 16.67
CA HIS A 342 9.02 6.16 16.39
C HIS A 342 8.14 5.52 17.47
N ARG A 343 8.57 4.40 18.06
CA ARG A 343 7.85 3.76 19.18
C ARG A 343 7.94 4.59 20.45
N ASP A 344 9.14 5.06 20.78
CA ASP A 344 9.34 5.96 21.92
C ASP A 344 8.49 7.23 21.76
N TRP A 345 8.33 7.72 20.53
CA TRP A 345 7.42 8.82 20.21
C TRP A 345 5.95 8.45 20.42
N ILE A 346 5.50 7.26 19.99
CA ILE A 346 4.12 6.78 20.25
C ILE A 346 3.86 6.69 21.74
N ASP A 347 4.77 6.10 22.51
CA ASP A 347 4.66 5.94 23.95
C ASP A 347 4.58 7.32 24.63
N ALA A 348 5.46 8.25 24.28
CA ALA A 348 5.44 9.61 24.80
C ALA A 348 4.16 10.38 24.45
N VAL A 349 3.62 10.21 23.22
CA VAL A 349 2.35 10.82 22.81
C VAL A 349 1.17 10.20 23.55
N SER A 350 1.22 8.89 23.83
CA SER A 350 0.19 8.21 24.59
C SER A 350 0.08 8.75 26.03
N GLU A 351 1.18 9.17 26.63
CA GLU A 351 1.16 9.83 27.94
C GLU A 351 0.80 11.32 27.83
N ARG A 352 1.29 11.99 26.79
CA ARG A 352 1.23 13.44 26.59
C ARG A 352 0.90 13.79 25.13
N PRO A 353 -0.39 13.97 24.79
CA PRO A 353 -0.82 14.17 23.40
C PRO A 353 -0.14 15.34 22.68
N GLU A 354 0.25 16.40 23.41
CA GLU A 354 0.92 17.59 22.88
C GLU A 354 2.33 17.32 22.32
N VAL A 355 2.99 16.24 22.77
CA VAL A 355 4.29 15.78 22.22
C VAL A 355 4.17 15.50 20.73
N SER A 356 2.97 15.16 20.24
CA SER A 356 2.73 14.85 18.83
C SER A 356 3.06 16.00 17.87
N ARG A 357 3.17 17.24 18.39
CA ARG A 357 3.57 18.42 17.62
C ARG A 357 5.01 18.36 17.13
N VAL A 358 5.87 17.61 17.81
CA VAL A 358 7.25 17.38 17.43
C VAL A 358 7.37 15.98 16.87
N ARG A 359 7.84 15.83 15.63
CA ARG A 359 8.02 14.53 14.99
C ARG A 359 9.36 13.89 15.42
N PRO A 360 9.46 12.56 15.45
CA PRO A 360 10.74 11.91 15.64
C PRO A 360 11.68 12.30 14.48
N TRP A 361 12.84 12.87 14.80
CA TRP A 361 13.85 13.20 13.79
C TRP A 361 14.76 12.01 13.57
N ILE A 362 14.65 11.41 12.39
CA ILE A 362 15.47 10.27 11.98
C ILE A 362 16.20 10.54 10.65
N GLY A 363 16.11 11.74 10.09
CA GLY A 363 16.56 12.03 8.72
C GLY A 363 15.52 11.67 7.65
N SER A 364 15.95 11.61 6.39
CA SER A 364 15.05 11.36 5.24
C SER A 364 15.07 9.89 4.82
N PRO A 365 13.91 9.21 4.72
CA PRO A 365 13.84 7.84 4.18
C PRO A 365 14.45 7.70 2.78
N SER A 366 14.34 8.74 1.95
CA SER A 366 14.95 8.75 0.62
C SER A 366 16.48 8.83 0.69
N ALA A 367 17.02 9.58 1.66
CA ALA A 367 18.47 9.65 1.86
C ALA A 367 19.02 8.30 2.36
N MET A 368 18.34 7.66 3.32
CA MET A 368 18.69 6.32 3.79
C MET A 368 18.60 5.29 2.68
N ARG A 369 17.55 5.33 1.85
CA ARG A 369 17.42 4.43 0.69
C ARG A 369 18.57 4.64 -0.30
N ALA A 370 18.96 5.88 -0.57
CA ALA A 370 20.08 6.17 -1.44
C ALA A 370 21.41 5.67 -0.85
N GLU A 371 21.60 5.77 0.47
CA GLU A 371 22.75 5.21 1.18
C GLU A 371 22.80 3.68 1.09
N PHE A 372 21.69 3.00 1.39
CA PHE A 372 21.52 1.56 1.19
C PHE A 372 21.91 1.14 -0.24
N LEU A 373 21.38 1.79 -1.27
CA LEU A 373 21.69 1.43 -2.65
C LEU A 373 23.17 1.67 -3.01
N ARG A 374 23.83 2.66 -2.39
CA ARG A 374 25.26 2.93 -2.59
C ARG A 374 26.16 1.92 -1.88
N SER A 375 25.69 1.31 -0.80
CA SER A 375 26.44 0.33 -0.03
C SER A 375 26.51 -1.05 -0.71
N ILE A 376 25.70 -1.27 -1.75
CA ILE A 376 25.70 -2.47 -2.57
C ILE A 376 26.75 -2.37 -3.69
N ARG A 377 27.52 -3.45 -3.88
CA ARG A 377 28.54 -3.59 -4.93
C ARG A 377 27.90 -3.49 -6.31
N ARG A 378 28.55 -2.73 -7.19
CA ARG A 378 28.15 -2.54 -8.59
C ARG A 378 29.30 -2.93 -9.51
N LYS A 379 28.95 -3.28 -10.74
CA LYS A 379 29.91 -3.53 -11.83
C LYS A 379 29.88 -2.38 -12.83
N THR A 380 31.03 -2.15 -13.47
CA THR A 380 31.11 -1.25 -14.62
C THR A 380 30.66 -2.00 -15.86
N TRP A 381 29.73 -1.41 -16.61
CA TRP A 381 29.25 -1.91 -17.88
C TRP A 381 29.66 -0.96 -18.99
N ILE A 382 30.13 -1.52 -20.08
CA ILE A 382 30.63 -0.81 -21.25
C ILE A 382 29.53 -0.84 -22.31
N ALA A 383 28.93 0.32 -22.58
CA ALA A 383 28.08 0.50 -23.73
C ALA A 383 28.98 0.53 -24.96
N GLN A 384 28.73 -0.37 -25.91
CA GLN A 384 29.61 -0.57 -27.06
C GLN A 384 28.81 -0.85 -28.31
N ARG A 385 29.34 -0.38 -29.44
CA ARG A 385 28.78 -0.57 -30.77
C ARG A 385 29.50 -1.69 -31.50
N LEU A 386 28.73 -2.67 -31.95
CA LEU A 386 29.17 -3.79 -32.77
C LEU A 386 28.79 -3.55 -34.23
N ARG A 387 29.68 -3.95 -35.14
CA ARG A 387 29.41 -3.96 -36.59
C ARG A 387 28.70 -5.26 -36.96
N LEU A 388 27.60 -5.14 -37.69
CA LEU A 388 26.85 -6.29 -38.23
C LEU A 388 27.41 -6.69 -39.60
N ARG A 389 27.23 -7.96 -39.99
CA ARG A 389 27.68 -8.46 -41.31
C ARG A 389 26.95 -7.76 -42.45
N ASN A 390 25.69 -7.40 -42.24
CA ASN A 390 24.89 -6.60 -43.17
C ASN A 390 25.33 -5.11 -43.33
N GLY A 391 26.43 -4.70 -42.69
CA GLY A 391 26.95 -3.32 -42.74
C GLY A 391 26.27 -2.37 -41.75
N GLY A 392 25.26 -2.83 -41.02
CA GLY A 392 24.61 -2.11 -39.94
C GLY A 392 25.41 -2.14 -38.63
N TRP A 393 24.78 -1.64 -37.57
CA TRP A 393 25.36 -1.57 -36.24
C TRP A 393 24.32 -1.92 -35.18
N THR A 394 24.77 -2.46 -34.06
CA THR A 394 23.95 -2.62 -32.85
C THR A 394 24.76 -2.22 -31.62
N ASP A 395 24.08 -1.67 -30.63
CA ASP A 395 24.66 -1.28 -29.36
C ASP A 395 24.30 -2.32 -28.29
N ILE A 396 25.24 -2.71 -27.43
CA ILE A 396 25.03 -3.60 -26.29
C ILE A 396 25.71 -3.04 -25.03
N LEU A 397 25.34 -3.55 -23.86
CA LEU A 397 26.09 -3.37 -22.61
C LEU A 397 26.77 -4.69 -22.25
N ASP A 398 28.06 -4.65 -21.92
CA ASP A 398 28.83 -5.83 -21.51
C ASP A 398 29.90 -5.43 -20.48
N GLU A 399 30.41 -6.38 -19.68
CA GLU A 399 31.46 -6.13 -18.69
C GLU A 399 32.82 -5.89 -19.35
N THR A 400 33.01 -6.42 -20.55
CA THR A 400 34.26 -6.27 -21.33
C THR A 400 34.00 -5.70 -22.71
N LEU A 401 34.98 -4.96 -23.25
CA LEU A 401 34.91 -4.45 -24.61
C LEU A 401 35.19 -5.60 -25.58
N ARG A 402 34.24 -5.93 -26.44
CA ARG A 402 34.37 -7.02 -27.40
C ARG A 402 35.35 -6.66 -28.53
N PRO A 403 36.04 -7.65 -29.13
CA PRO A 403 36.93 -7.41 -30.26
C PRO A 403 36.23 -6.67 -31.41
N GLY A 404 36.85 -5.60 -31.91
CA GLY A 404 36.32 -4.78 -32.99
C GLY A 404 35.14 -3.87 -32.62
N ALA A 405 34.71 -3.85 -31.35
CA ALA A 405 33.66 -2.98 -30.87
C ALA A 405 34.18 -1.55 -30.61
N LYS A 406 33.33 -0.55 -30.85
CA LYS A 406 33.59 0.84 -30.44
C LYS A 406 32.92 1.12 -29.11
N GLN A 407 33.67 1.51 -28.08
CA GLN A 407 33.11 2.00 -26.83
C GLN A 407 32.32 3.30 -27.06
N LEU A 408 31.13 3.39 -26.46
CA LEU A 408 30.25 4.56 -26.51
C LEU A 408 30.32 5.34 -25.19
N PHE A 409 30.03 4.68 -24.07
CA PHE A 409 30.06 5.23 -22.72
C PHE A 409 30.13 4.07 -21.70
N THR A 410 30.28 4.39 -20.42
CA THR A 410 30.23 3.41 -19.33
C THR A 410 29.14 3.79 -18.32
N ILE A 411 28.58 2.79 -17.65
CA ILE A 411 27.62 2.96 -16.56
C ILE A 411 27.97 2.03 -15.40
N LYS A 412 27.49 2.32 -14.19
CA LYS A 412 27.51 1.35 -13.09
C LYS A 412 26.11 0.79 -12.85
N ALA A 413 26.01 -0.54 -12.84
CA ALA A 413 24.77 -1.25 -12.58
C ALA A 413 25.04 -2.54 -11.79
N TYR A 414 23.99 -3.16 -11.26
CA TYR A 414 24.11 -4.39 -10.49
C TYR A 414 24.29 -5.58 -11.42
N GLY A 415 25.27 -6.44 -11.14
CA GLY A 415 25.53 -7.67 -11.91
C GLY A 415 24.82 -8.90 -11.37
N PHE A 416 23.85 -8.72 -10.46
CA PHE A 416 23.11 -9.78 -9.81
C PHE A 416 21.69 -9.29 -9.46
N GLY A 417 20.76 -10.21 -9.28
CA GLY A 417 19.37 -9.91 -8.95
C GLY A 417 19.11 -9.78 -7.45
N GLY A 418 17.86 -9.49 -7.08
CA GLY A 418 17.47 -9.34 -5.67
C GLY A 418 17.80 -7.97 -5.07
N VAL A 419 18.27 -7.01 -5.86
CA VAL A 419 18.36 -5.60 -5.42
C VAL A 419 16.96 -4.95 -5.55
N PRO A 420 16.37 -4.45 -4.46
CA PRO A 420 15.00 -3.91 -4.46
C PRO A 420 14.80 -2.75 -5.44
N GLY A 421 13.69 -2.80 -6.18
CA GLY A 421 13.32 -1.82 -7.21
C GLY A 421 14.08 -1.95 -8.54
N THR A 422 14.98 -2.93 -8.69
CA THR A 422 15.67 -3.17 -9.96
C THR A 422 14.92 -4.18 -10.83
N THR A 423 15.03 -4.01 -12.13
CA THR A 423 14.50 -4.91 -13.15
C THR A 423 15.65 -5.52 -13.94
N ARG A 424 15.53 -6.81 -14.26
CA ARG A 424 16.52 -7.52 -15.07
C ARG A 424 16.48 -7.01 -16.52
N LEU A 425 17.61 -6.57 -17.02
CA LEU A 425 17.85 -6.17 -18.41
C LEU A 425 18.74 -7.23 -19.07
N VAL A 426 18.29 -7.76 -20.21
CA VAL A 426 18.97 -8.83 -20.94
C VAL A 426 19.26 -8.37 -22.35
N PHE A 427 20.52 -8.43 -22.76
CA PHE A 427 20.89 -8.35 -24.17
C PHE A 427 21.06 -9.76 -24.71
N GLY A 428 20.42 -10.06 -25.84
CA GLY A 428 20.46 -11.37 -26.45
C GLY A 428 20.74 -11.31 -27.94
N ARG A 429 21.23 -12.43 -28.47
CA ARG A 429 21.43 -12.66 -29.90
C ARG A 429 20.73 -13.94 -30.32
N ARG A 430 20.08 -13.94 -31.48
CA ARG A 430 19.37 -15.12 -31.97
C ARG A 430 20.36 -16.19 -32.43
N GLN A 431 20.15 -17.43 -31.98
CA GLN A 431 20.96 -18.56 -32.41
C GLN A 431 20.78 -18.80 -33.91
N GLY A 432 21.89 -19.02 -34.62
CA GLY A 432 21.89 -19.21 -36.08
C GLY A 432 21.64 -17.95 -36.92
N GLN A 433 21.43 -16.78 -36.30
CA GLN A 433 21.32 -15.48 -36.99
C GLN A 433 22.21 -14.44 -36.31
N GLU A 434 23.46 -14.34 -36.76
CA GLU A 434 24.47 -13.50 -36.11
C GLU A 434 24.13 -12.00 -36.06
N ASP A 435 23.30 -11.50 -36.98
CA ASP A 435 22.92 -10.08 -37.08
C ASP A 435 21.57 -9.76 -36.41
N SER A 436 21.04 -10.63 -35.56
CA SER A 436 19.75 -10.42 -34.88
C SER A 436 19.92 -10.29 -33.38
N PHE A 437 19.73 -9.08 -32.88
CA PHE A 437 19.89 -8.70 -31.47
C PHE A 437 18.56 -8.25 -30.86
N THR A 438 18.45 -8.44 -29.55
CA THR A 438 17.31 -7.99 -28.76
C THR A 438 17.74 -7.47 -27.40
N CYS A 439 16.95 -6.54 -26.86
CA CYS A 439 17.08 -6.04 -25.51
C CYS A 439 15.72 -6.24 -24.82
N LEU A 440 15.73 -6.99 -23.72
CA LEU A 440 14.53 -7.39 -23.00
C LEU A 440 14.62 -6.88 -21.57
N LEU A 441 13.56 -6.22 -21.13
CA LEU A 441 13.39 -5.75 -19.77
C LEU A 441 12.36 -6.64 -19.07
N GLY A 442 12.70 -7.15 -17.88
CA GLY A 442 11.77 -7.87 -17.01
C GLY A 442 11.35 -9.28 -17.47
N ARG A 443 11.93 -9.82 -18.55
CA ARG A 443 11.51 -11.12 -19.12
C ARG A 443 12.68 -11.99 -19.56
N ASP A 444 12.43 -13.29 -19.68
CA ASP A 444 13.40 -14.24 -20.25
C ASP A 444 13.49 -14.09 -21.77
N PRO A 445 14.68 -14.29 -22.36
CA PRO A 445 14.81 -14.40 -23.80
C PRO A 445 14.11 -15.67 -24.32
N PRO A 446 13.56 -15.65 -25.56
CA PRO A 446 12.98 -16.86 -26.15
C PRO A 446 14.03 -17.98 -26.29
N ARG A 447 13.61 -19.24 -26.29
CA ARG A 447 14.52 -20.42 -26.26
C ARG A 447 15.60 -20.45 -27.35
N ASN A 448 15.37 -19.81 -28.49
CA ASN A 448 16.32 -19.72 -29.60
C ASN A 448 17.23 -18.47 -29.54
N TRP A 449 17.39 -17.87 -28.38
CA TRP A 449 18.26 -16.72 -28.14
C TRP A 449 19.34 -17.06 -27.12
N GLU A 450 20.57 -16.69 -27.48
CA GLU A 450 21.74 -16.69 -26.59
C GLU A 450 21.73 -15.40 -25.76
N VAL A 451 21.94 -15.52 -24.44
CA VAL A 451 22.14 -14.37 -23.56
C VAL A 451 23.57 -13.87 -23.73
N LEU A 452 23.72 -12.62 -24.15
CA LEU A 452 25.02 -11.97 -24.26
C LEU A 452 25.45 -11.33 -22.94
N SER A 453 24.52 -10.66 -22.28
CA SER A 453 24.76 -9.99 -21.00
C SER A 453 23.46 -9.83 -20.21
N THR A 454 23.59 -9.80 -18.88
CA THR A 454 22.47 -9.60 -17.96
C THR A 454 22.89 -8.68 -16.83
N LEU A 455 22.10 -7.64 -16.59
CA LEU A 455 22.31 -6.65 -15.54
C LEU A 455 20.98 -6.25 -14.91
N TRP A 456 21.02 -5.64 -13.73
CA TRP A 456 19.85 -5.17 -13.00
C TRP A 456 19.90 -3.65 -12.86
N VAL A 457 18.83 -3.00 -13.31
CA VAL A 457 18.75 -1.54 -13.51
C VAL A 457 17.40 -1.01 -13.02
N PHE A 458 17.32 0.28 -12.70
CA PHE A 458 16.05 0.90 -12.34
C PHE A 458 15.28 1.35 -13.58
N THR A 459 13.97 1.15 -13.59
CA THR A 459 13.06 1.58 -14.68
C THR A 459 12.38 2.92 -14.38
N ALA A 460 12.57 3.43 -13.16
CA ALA A 460 12.16 4.74 -12.69
C ALA A 460 13.32 5.43 -11.96
N PRO A 461 13.37 6.77 -11.93
CA PRO A 461 14.42 7.48 -11.22
C PRO A 461 14.31 7.23 -9.70
N VAL A 462 15.44 6.98 -9.05
CA VAL A 462 15.51 6.84 -7.58
C VAL A 462 16.03 8.14 -6.96
N PRO A 463 15.20 8.87 -6.18
CA PRO A 463 15.60 10.12 -5.54
C PRO A 463 16.90 9.98 -4.73
N GLY A 464 17.83 10.91 -4.95
CA GLY A 464 19.14 10.91 -4.27
C GLY A 464 20.13 9.84 -4.75
N TYR A 465 19.72 8.86 -5.55
CA TYR A 465 20.59 7.79 -6.03
C TYR A 465 20.93 7.89 -7.51
N SER A 466 19.91 7.92 -8.38
CA SER A 466 20.05 7.92 -9.84
C SER A 466 20.42 9.32 -10.35
N ASP A 467 21.49 9.42 -11.12
CA ASP A 467 21.99 10.67 -11.73
C ASP A 467 22.18 10.57 -13.26
N GLU A 468 22.01 9.37 -13.83
CA GLU A 468 22.15 9.10 -15.26
C GLU A 468 20.93 8.37 -15.81
N THR A 469 20.62 8.62 -17.09
CA THR A 469 19.57 7.93 -17.84
C THR A 469 20.14 7.37 -19.13
N VAL A 470 19.80 6.11 -19.42
CA VAL A 470 20.09 5.47 -20.71
C VAL A 470 18.77 5.17 -21.42
N GLN A 471 18.63 5.70 -22.63
CA GLN A 471 17.52 5.37 -23.52
C GLN A 471 17.89 4.15 -24.35
N VAL A 472 17.01 3.15 -24.36
CA VAL A 472 17.14 1.93 -25.16
C VAL A 472 16.10 1.98 -26.27
N SER A 473 16.55 1.89 -27.52
CA SER A 473 15.68 1.82 -28.70
C SER A 473 15.99 0.54 -29.47
N ALA A 474 15.05 -0.40 -29.51
CA ALA A 474 15.16 -1.54 -30.41
C ALA A 474 14.57 -1.17 -31.77
N VAL A 475 15.26 -1.53 -32.85
CA VAL A 475 14.79 -1.40 -34.23
C VAL A 475 14.60 -2.81 -34.80
N PRO A 476 13.43 -3.44 -34.58
CA PRO A 476 13.23 -4.87 -34.86
C PRO A 476 13.51 -5.26 -36.31
N GLN A 477 13.23 -4.35 -37.26
CA GLN A 477 13.46 -4.57 -38.70
C GLN A 477 14.94 -4.69 -39.08
N LEU A 478 15.81 -4.05 -38.30
CA LEU A 478 17.26 -4.08 -38.51
C LEU A 478 17.94 -5.10 -37.58
N GLY A 479 17.17 -5.76 -36.70
CA GLY A 479 17.73 -6.63 -35.66
C GLY A 479 18.71 -5.90 -34.76
N SER A 480 18.59 -4.58 -34.61
CA SER A 480 19.58 -3.74 -33.93
C SER A 480 19.01 -2.98 -32.75
N ILE A 481 19.89 -2.64 -31.83
CA ILE A 481 19.60 -1.85 -30.64
C ILE A 481 20.43 -0.57 -30.71
N GLN A 482 19.86 0.55 -30.25
CA GLN A 482 20.57 1.80 -30.09
C GLN A 482 20.50 2.25 -28.63
N LEU A 483 21.64 2.64 -28.08
CA LEU A 483 21.76 3.18 -26.73
C LEU A 483 22.13 4.66 -26.77
N ARG A 484 21.47 5.48 -25.94
CA ARG A 484 21.80 6.90 -25.77
C ARG A 484 21.88 7.24 -24.30
N HIS A 485 22.93 7.96 -23.91
CA HIS A 485 23.18 8.39 -22.54
C HIS A 485 22.86 9.87 -22.37
N SER A 486 22.30 10.24 -21.22
CA SER A 486 22.05 11.62 -20.82
C SER A 486 22.15 11.75 -19.31
N SER A 487 22.74 12.84 -18.83
CA SER A 487 22.72 13.20 -17.41
C SER A 487 21.32 13.69 -17.01
N VAL A 488 20.89 13.39 -15.78
CA VAL A 488 19.64 13.91 -15.21
C VAL A 488 19.82 15.40 -14.92
N GLY A 489 19.64 16.24 -15.94
CA GLY A 489 19.86 17.69 -15.89
C GLY A 489 19.93 18.37 -17.26
N GLU A 490 20.29 17.63 -18.31
CA GLU A 490 20.29 18.15 -19.70
C GLU A 490 18.89 18.04 -20.34
N ARG A 491 17.91 18.78 -19.81
CA ARG A 491 16.78 19.19 -20.66
C ARG A 491 17.28 20.32 -21.56
N LYS A 492 17.65 19.99 -22.80
CA LYS A 492 17.82 20.99 -23.86
C LYS A 492 16.54 21.83 -23.93
N GLY A 493 16.64 23.09 -23.52
CA GLY A 493 15.63 24.10 -23.83
C GLY A 493 15.46 24.13 -25.35
N VAL A 494 14.24 23.85 -25.80
CA VAL A 494 13.85 24.14 -27.18
C VAL A 494 13.77 25.67 -27.27
N SER A 495 14.83 26.28 -27.77
CA SER A 495 14.81 27.68 -28.18
C SER A 495 13.84 27.81 -29.35
N ALA A 496 12.76 28.55 -29.12
CA ALA A 496 11.85 28.97 -30.18
C ALA A 496 12.53 30.05 -31.04
N SER A 497 13.04 29.66 -32.21
CA SER A 497 13.22 30.56 -33.34
C SER A 497 13.34 29.77 -34.64
N GLY A 498 12.50 30.09 -35.64
CA GLY A 498 12.58 29.52 -36.98
C GLY A 498 11.21 29.19 -37.56
N THR A 499 10.61 30.17 -38.23
CA THR A 499 9.42 30.05 -39.08
C THR A 499 9.68 29.06 -40.22
N GLU A 500 9.19 27.82 -40.11
CA GLU A 500 9.11 26.88 -41.24
C GLU A 500 7.69 26.85 -41.81
N SER A 501 7.61 27.07 -43.14
CA SER A 501 6.39 27.12 -43.94
C SER A 501 5.55 25.83 -43.86
N MET A 502 4.22 25.99 -43.75
CA MET A 502 3.18 24.93 -43.70
C MET A 502 3.32 23.88 -44.82
N THR A 503 3.94 24.24 -45.95
CA THR A 503 4.14 23.36 -47.10
C THR A 503 5.22 22.29 -46.84
N THR A 504 6.22 22.58 -46.01
CA THR A 504 7.26 21.60 -45.57
C THR A 504 6.71 20.64 -44.52
N MET A 505 5.78 21.13 -43.68
CA MET A 505 5.11 20.34 -42.64
C MET A 505 4.18 19.27 -43.25
N MET A 506 3.45 19.59 -44.33
CA MET A 506 2.58 18.63 -45.02
C MET A 506 3.36 17.54 -45.78
N ARG A 507 4.50 17.86 -46.40
CA ARG A 507 5.38 16.83 -47.03
C ARG A 507 6.00 15.88 -45.99
N THR A 508 6.28 16.38 -44.80
CA THR A 508 6.81 15.58 -43.68
C THR A 508 5.71 14.72 -43.03
N MET A 509 4.46 15.20 -42.97
CA MET A 509 3.31 14.43 -42.51
C MET A 509 2.89 13.32 -43.49
N MET A 510 2.96 13.57 -44.80
CA MET A 510 2.63 12.56 -45.82
C MET A 510 3.70 11.45 -45.93
N ARG A 511 4.98 11.75 -45.64
CA ARG A 511 6.04 10.71 -45.51
C ARG A 511 5.98 9.92 -44.19
N LYS A 512 5.35 10.46 -43.14
CA LYS A 512 5.12 9.75 -41.86
C LYS A 512 3.96 8.76 -41.89
N ARG A 513 3.23 8.64 -43.01
CA ARG A 513 2.07 7.72 -43.12
C ARG A 513 2.42 6.30 -43.58
N LYS A 514 3.70 5.93 -43.64
CA LYS A 514 4.14 4.58 -44.01
C LYS A 514 5.28 4.08 -43.11
N ARG A 515 4.91 3.67 -41.89
CA ARG A 515 5.55 2.68 -40.98
C ARG A 515 5.12 2.99 -39.54
N ARG A 516 3.90 2.58 -39.19
CA ARG A 516 3.59 2.19 -37.80
C ARG A 516 4.24 0.84 -37.60
N GLN A 517 5.45 0.81 -37.03
CA GLN A 517 6.11 -0.41 -36.62
C GLN A 517 6.75 -0.16 -35.25
N GLU A 518 6.46 -1.06 -34.32
CA GLU A 518 6.72 -0.95 -32.89
C GLU A 518 8.23 -0.88 -32.58
N THR A 519 8.75 0.34 -32.44
CA THR A 519 10.03 0.58 -31.78
C THR A 519 9.82 0.33 -30.28
N ILE A 520 10.43 -0.71 -29.71
CA ILE A 520 10.45 -0.86 -28.25
C ILE A 520 11.37 0.23 -27.70
N PHE A 521 10.80 1.13 -26.89
CA PHE A 521 11.48 2.25 -26.29
C PHE A 521 11.28 2.20 -24.78
N PHE A 522 12.37 2.09 -24.02
CA PHE A 522 12.33 2.26 -22.57
C PHE A 522 13.57 3.00 -22.07
N GLN A 523 13.46 3.56 -20.88
CA GLN A 523 14.54 4.26 -20.19
C GLN A 523 14.97 3.46 -18.98
N ILE A 524 16.26 3.46 -18.72
CA ILE A 524 16.84 2.88 -17.50
C ILE A 524 17.62 3.97 -16.77
N TYR A 525 17.57 3.92 -15.44
CA TYR A 525 18.18 4.89 -14.55
C TYR A 525 19.29 4.22 -13.76
N VAL A 526 20.47 4.86 -13.75
CA VAL A 526 21.68 4.33 -13.13
C VAL A 526 22.39 5.41 -12.35
N ARG A 527 23.43 5.00 -11.62
CA ARG A 527 24.30 5.91 -10.88
C ARG A 527 25.71 5.84 -11.45
N ARG A 528 26.39 6.97 -11.55
CA ARG A 528 27.80 7.04 -11.94
C ARG A 528 28.77 6.34 -10.97
#